data_AF-A0AAU2AWN8-F1
#
_entry.id   AF-A0AAU2AWN8-F1
#
_cell.length_a   1.000
_cell.length_b   1.000
_cell.length_c   1.000
_cell.angle_alpha   90.00
_cell.angle_beta   90.00
_cell.angle_gamma   90.00
#
_symmetry.space_group_name_H-M   'P 1'
#
loop_
_entity.id
_entity.type
_entity.pdbx_description
1 polymer ?
#
loop_
_entity_poly.entity_id
_entity_poly.type
_entity_poly.pdbx_seq_one_letter_code
_entity_poly.pdbx_strand_id
1 'polypeptide(L)'
;MIGLLALGEAGRPLADAVHRLWPDSLVLLAEDDGEGADELLETALRGCRQLVCFAPVGATVRLLLRRTPAGRPLPGVVCVDPERRFAVSLTGASGGADDLAGEVSALLDTCPVITSGRARDPRTPARPAGAGHDASVGRHDLPGWDFPEWDEDVLVCPPPPTRPPGPRAGGLVVGVGLREAAAAPEVTRLIRRTLREAGLPASAVARLSTLTGKGGHPAVRRAAALLGLPVDEHTAEELSAVAVPNPSASVGEAVGTMSVAEAAALASAPGGELVVPKRKSATATVAVARAAVRGRLAVIGLGPGERDLIVPRAEAELRRASVVVGAPGALAVAAELLRPAARRLTAEDCLRAAVELASRREAVALVALGDGLAYAPPASDRYALVRIPGLPLPHADGEHS
;
A
#
# COMPACT_ATOMS: atom_id res chain seq x y z
N MET A 1 -0.02 24.22 24.49
CA MET A 1 -0.32 24.98 23.27
C MET A 1 0.38 24.32 22.10
N ILE A 2 -0.35 24.10 21.00
CA ILE A 2 0.17 23.57 19.72
C ILE A 2 0.40 24.76 18.80
N GLY A 3 1.58 24.84 18.18
CA GLY A 3 1.89 25.83 17.15
C GLY A 3 1.56 25.30 15.76
N LEU A 4 0.89 26.10 14.93
CA LEU A 4 0.54 25.81 13.55
C LEU A 4 1.36 26.73 12.65
N LEU A 5 2.50 26.24 12.15
CA LEU A 5 3.44 27.01 11.34
C LEU A 5 3.19 26.73 9.86
N ALA A 6 2.65 27.68 9.11
CA ALA A 6 2.58 27.58 7.65
C ALA A 6 3.78 28.29 7.02
N LEU A 7 4.52 27.57 6.18
CA LEU A 7 5.61 28.16 5.40
C LEU A 7 5.09 28.41 3.97
N GLY A 8 4.70 29.65 3.69
CA GLY A 8 4.10 30.09 2.44
C GLY A 8 2.59 29.83 2.30
N GLU A 9 2.00 30.39 1.24
CA GLU A 9 0.55 30.42 0.99
C GLU A 9 -0.11 29.03 0.94
N ALA A 10 0.59 28.02 0.42
CA ALA A 10 0.02 26.68 0.27
C ALA A 10 -0.34 26.02 1.61
N GLY A 11 0.39 26.35 2.69
CA GLY A 11 0.16 25.79 4.02
C GLY A 11 -0.96 26.50 4.80
N ARG A 12 -1.25 27.77 4.48
CA ARG A 12 -2.17 28.62 5.24
C ARG A 12 -3.60 28.07 5.33
N PRO A 13 -4.24 27.58 4.24
CA PRO A 13 -5.58 26.99 4.33
C PRO A 13 -5.64 25.75 5.23
N LEU A 14 -4.53 25.03 5.38
CA LEU A 14 -4.45 23.86 6.27
C LEU A 14 -4.31 24.30 7.73
N ALA A 15 -3.44 25.28 8.00
CA ALA A 15 -3.31 25.87 9.33
C ALA A 15 -4.66 26.42 9.82
N ASP A 16 -5.37 27.17 8.96
CA ASP A 16 -6.71 27.69 9.29
C ASP A 16 -7.72 26.57 9.53
N ALA A 17 -7.66 25.48 8.75
CA ALA A 17 -8.54 24.33 8.93
C ALA A 17 -8.32 23.61 10.26
N VAL A 18 -7.06 23.42 10.66
CA VAL A 18 -6.71 22.83 11.95
C VAL A 18 -7.07 23.79 13.09
N HIS A 19 -6.77 25.09 12.97
CA HIS A 19 -7.08 26.08 14.01
C HIS A 19 -8.58 26.17 14.33
N ARG A 20 -9.46 26.05 13.31
CA ARG A 20 -10.92 26.01 13.55
C ARG A 20 -11.35 24.86 14.46
N LEU A 21 -10.62 23.74 14.45
CA LEU A 21 -10.90 22.56 15.26
C LEU A 21 -10.08 22.56 16.56
N TRP A 22 -8.96 23.28 16.59
CA TRP A 22 -8.08 23.52 17.74
C TRP A 22 -7.98 25.03 18.04
N PRO A 23 -9.02 25.64 18.62
CA PRO A 23 -9.07 27.09 18.81
C PRO A 23 -7.96 27.62 19.75
N ASP A 24 -7.39 26.78 20.60
CA ASP A 24 -6.27 27.12 21.49
C ASP A 24 -4.89 27.01 20.81
N SER A 25 -4.84 26.72 19.51
CA SER A 25 -3.58 26.64 18.76
C SER A 25 -3.06 28.02 18.37
N LEU A 26 -1.74 28.20 18.42
CA LEU A 26 -1.08 29.42 17.95
C LEU A 26 -0.80 29.31 16.44
N VAL A 27 -1.43 30.14 15.63
CA VAL A 27 -1.19 30.19 14.17
C VAL A 27 -0.04 31.13 13.85
N LEU A 28 0.94 30.64 13.09
CA LEU A 28 2.14 31.34 12.68
C LEU A 28 2.29 31.19 11.16
N LEU A 29 2.29 32.29 10.43
CA LEU A 29 2.27 32.28 8.96
C LEU A 29 3.51 33.03 8.48
N ALA A 30 4.40 32.33 7.78
CA ALA A 30 5.52 32.96 7.09
C ALA A 30 5.06 33.48 5.72
N GLU A 31 5.77 34.50 5.21
CA GLU A 31 5.56 35.02 3.86
C GLU A 31 5.96 33.98 2.79
N ASP A 32 5.59 34.23 1.53
CA ASP A 32 5.72 33.26 0.44
C ASP A 32 7.16 32.87 0.06
N ASP A 33 8.10 33.79 0.25
CA ASP A 33 9.52 33.56 0.06
C ASP A 33 10.20 32.93 1.30
N GLY A 34 9.42 32.67 2.36
CA GLY A 34 9.90 32.16 3.63
C GLY A 34 10.48 33.24 4.54
N GLU A 35 10.36 34.53 4.19
CA GLU A 35 10.76 35.63 5.07
C GLU A 35 10.01 35.55 6.41
N GLY A 36 10.74 35.77 7.51
CA GLY A 36 10.19 35.68 8.87
C GLY A 36 10.00 34.27 9.44
N ALA A 37 10.26 33.20 8.66
CA ALA A 37 10.06 31.82 9.12
C ALA A 37 10.93 31.48 10.35
N ASP A 38 12.13 32.04 10.44
CA ASP A 38 13.05 31.85 11.55
C ASP A 38 12.48 32.43 12.86
N GLU A 39 12.04 33.69 12.85
CA GLU A 39 11.46 34.38 14.02
C GLU A 39 10.16 33.71 14.49
N LEU A 40 9.35 33.25 13.54
CA LEU A 40 8.12 32.52 13.82
C LEU A 40 8.42 31.17 14.46
N LEU A 41 9.39 30.41 13.93
CA LEU A 41 9.82 29.16 14.55
C LEU A 41 10.35 29.40 15.95
N GLU A 42 11.20 30.41 16.17
CA GLU A 42 11.70 30.73 17.50
C GLU A 42 10.57 31.06 18.48
N THR A 43 9.56 31.82 18.03
CA THR A 43 8.35 32.11 18.81
C THR A 43 7.61 30.82 19.18
N ALA A 44 7.44 29.92 18.20
CA ALA A 44 6.82 28.62 18.42
C ALA A 44 7.62 27.76 19.42
N LEU A 45 8.95 27.67 19.28
CA LEU A 45 9.83 26.89 20.16
C LEU A 45 9.88 27.43 21.60
N ARG A 46 9.53 28.70 21.83
CA ARG A 46 9.41 29.27 23.18
C ARG A 46 8.04 29.00 23.80
N GLY A 47 6.95 29.08 23.02
CA GLY A 47 5.58 29.04 23.54
C GLY A 47 4.82 27.72 23.37
N CYS A 48 5.27 26.85 22.47
CA CYS A 48 4.55 25.64 22.08
C CYS A 48 5.27 24.37 22.52
N ARG A 49 4.50 23.38 22.98
CA ARG A 49 5.04 22.05 23.35
C ARG A 49 5.05 21.09 22.16
N GLN A 50 4.31 21.42 21.12
CA GLN A 50 4.13 20.66 19.89
C GLN A 50 3.94 21.65 18.74
N LEU A 51 4.44 21.29 17.56
CA LEU A 51 4.33 22.06 16.33
C LEU A 51 3.79 21.19 15.20
N VAL A 52 2.91 21.78 14.40
CA VAL A 52 2.49 21.27 13.09
C VAL A 52 2.97 22.26 12.04
N CYS A 53 3.91 21.83 11.20
CA CYS A 53 4.48 22.63 10.13
C CYS A 53 3.82 22.25 8.80
N PHE A 54 3.15 23.19 8.13
CA PHE A 54 2.53 23.00 6.82
C PHE A 54 3.51 23.44 5.74
N ALA A 55 4.38 22.51 5.34
CA ALA A 55 5.52 22.76 4.46
C ALA A 55 6.09 21.44 3.93
N PRO A 56 7.01 21.47 2.95
CA PRO A 56 7.87 20.33 2.66
C PRO A 56 8.71 19.93 3.89
N VAL A 57 8.90 18.62 4.09
CA VAL A 57 9.71 18.08 5.20
C VAL A 57 11.11 18.67 5.22
N GLY A 58 11.77 18.76 4.06
CA GLY A 58 13.12 19.30 3.96
C GLY A 58 13.24 20.75 4.42
N ALA A 59 12.23 21.59 4.12
CA ALA A 59 12.20 22.98 4.59
C ALA A 59 12.07 23.05 6.11
N THR A 60 11.16 22.25 6.68
CA THR A 60 10.95 22.16 8.14
C THR A 60 12.22 21.71 8.86
N VAL A 61 12.91 20.68 8.34
CA VAL A 61 14.15 20.17 8.94
C VAL A 61 15.27 21.21 8.89
N ARG A 62 15.49 21.87 7.75
CA ARG A 62 16.50 22.94 7.63
C ARG A 62 16.24 24.08 8.63
N LEU A 63 14.97 24.48 8.80
CA LEU A 63 14.58 25.52 9.74
C LEU A 63 14.85 25.12 11.19
N LEU A 64 14.49 23.89 11.58
CA LEU A 64 14.76 23.33 12.90
C LEU A 64 16.26 23.26 13.20
N LEU A 65 17.08 22.82 12.24
CA LEU A 65 18.52 22.69 12.42
C LEU A 65 19.21 24.06 12.59
N ARG A 66 18.76 25.10 11.90
CA ARG A 66 19.34 26.45 12.02
C ARG A 66 19.07 27.10 13.39
N ARG A 67 17.92 26.80 14.01
CA ARG A 67 17.40 27.58 15.15
C ARG A 67 17.26 26.83 16.45
N THR A 68 17.55 25.53 16.48
CA THR A 68 17.53 24.74 17.72
C THR A 68 18.92 24.71 18.33
N PRO A 69 19.15 25.36 19.49
CA PRO A 69 20.44 25.32 20.16
C PRO A 69 20.81 23.89 20.54
N ALA A 70 22.09 23.55 20.42
CA ALA A 70 22.60 22.23 20.81
C ALA A 70 22.23 21.90 22.27
N GLY A 71 21.66 20.71 22.48
CA GLY A 71 21.30 20.21 23.81
C GLY A 71 19.90 20.59 24.31
N ARG A 72 19.12 21.38 23.57
CA ARG A 72 17.71 21.65 23.93
C ARG A 72 16.77 20.57 23.37
N PRO A 73 15.89 19.97 24.18
CA PRO A 73 14.90 19.02 23.68
C PRO A 73 13.92 19.73 22.73
N LEU A 74 13.70 19.13 21.57
CA LEU A 74 12.71 19.61 20.59
C LEU A 74 11.28 19.32 21.07
N PRO A 75 10.31 20.22 20.80
CA PRO A 75 8.90 19.89 20.94
C PRO A 75 8.50 18.78 19.95
N GLY A 76 7.32 18.19 20.13
CA GLY A 76 6.80 17.24 19.14
C GLY A 76 6.53 17.95 17.81
N VAL A 77 7.30 17.66 16.77
CA VAL A 77 7.12 18.30 15.45
C VAL A 77 6.52 17.32 14.45
N VAL A 78 5.41 17.73 13.82
CA VAL A 78 4.77 17.05 12.71
C VAL A 78 4.85 17.94 11.47
N CYS A 79 5.23 17.38 10.34
CA CYS A 79 5.24 18.09 9.07
C CYS A 79 4.09 17.58 8.19
N VAL A 80 3.24 18.49 7.72
CA VAL A 80 2.10 18.19 6.86
C VAL A 80 2.39 18.72 5.47
N ASP A 81 2.33 17.82 4.51
CA ASP A 81 2.41 18.16 3.10
C ASP A 81 1.23 19.06 2.70
N PRO A 82 1.47 20.25 2.09
CA PRO A 82 0.40 21.12 1.60
C PRO A 82 -0.60 20.43 0.66
N GLU A 83 -0.20 19.37 -0.06
CA GLU A 83 -1.09 18.56 -0.91
C GLU A 83 -1.97 17.57 -0.11
N ARG A 84 -1.89 17.56 1.23
CA ARG A 84 -2.62 16.68 2.15
C ARG A 84 -2.36 15.18 1.95
N ARG A 85 -1.18 14.80 1.44
CA ARG A 85 -0.84 13.37 1.29
C ARG A 85 -0.40 12.76 2.61
N PHE A 86 0.45 13.46 3.35
CA PHE A 86 1.13 12.91 4.53
C PHE A 86 1.15 13.88 5.71
N ALA A 87 1.08 13.32 6.92
CA ALA A 87 1.52 14.00 8.16
C ALA A 87 2.67 13.19 8.76
N VAL A 88 3.89 13.72 8.70
CA VAL A 88 5.13 13.02 9.05
C VAL A 88 5.55 13.41 10.47
N SER A 89 5.65 12.43 11.36
CA SER A 89 6.24 12.62 12.69
C SER A 89 7.75 12.81 12.55
N LEU A 90 8.26 14.02 12.80
CA LEU A 90 9.69 14.33 12.62
C LEU A 90 10.53 14.04 13.87
N THR A 91 9.98 14.28 15.06
CA THR A 91 10.69 14.05 16.33
C THR A 91 10.32 12.72 17.00
N GLY A 92 9.45 11.92 16.38
CA GLY A 92 9.04 10.61 16.85
C GLY A 92 8.19 10.67 18.12
N ALA A 93 8.24 9.59 18.92
CA ALA A 93 7.50 9.51 20.18
C ALA A 93 7.90 10.60 21.19
N SER A 94 9.12 11.13 21.07
CA SER A 94 9.61 12.25 21.88
C SER A 94 8.84 13.53 21.57
N GLY A 95 8.36 14.20 22.61
CA GLY A 95 7.51 15.38 22.47
C GLY A 95 6.10 15.10 21.94
N GLY A 96 5.74 13.82 21.71
CA GLY A 96 4.40 13.40 21.29
C GLY A 96 4.09 13.62 19.81
N ALA A 97 5.09 13.66 18.92
CA ALA A 97 4.85 13.89 17.49
C ALA A 97 4.13 12.72 16.81
N ASP A 98 4.32 11.47 17.26
CA ASP A 98 3.63 10.32 16.69
C ASP A 98 2.11 10.37 16.91
N ASP A 99 1.70 10.71 18.14
CA ASP A 99 0.28 10.88 18.46
C ASP A 99 -0.30 12.09 17.73
N LEU A 100 0.43 13.21 17.72
CA LEU A 100 0.04 14.42 16.99
C LEU A 100 -0.12 14.16 15.48
N ALA A 101 0.75 13.34 14.88
CA ALA A 101 0.65 12.98 13.47
C ALA A 101 -0.64 12.22 13.20
N GLY A 102 -1.00 11.26 14.08
CA GLY A 102 -2.28 10.56 14.02
C GLY A 102 -3.48 11.49 14.16
N GLU A 103 -3.44 12.44 15.09
CA GLU A 103 -4.50 13.42 15.30
C GLU A 103 -4.68 14.36 14.10
N VAL A 104 -3.60 14.99 13.63
CA VAL A 104 -3.63 15.88 12.45
C VAL A 104 -4.09 15.13 11.20
N SER A 105 -3.65 13.88 11.01
CA SER A 105 -4.10 13.04 9.90
C SER A 105 -5.60 12.77 9.92
N ALA A 106 -6.17 12.52 11.10
CA ALA A 106 -7.61 12.33 11.23
C ALA A 106 -8.40 13.60 10.88
N LEU A 107 -7.86 14.78 11.18
CA LEU A 107 -8.51 16.07 10.86
C LEU A 107 -8.42 16.45 9.39
N LEU A 108 -7.26 16.20 8.76
CA LEU A 108 -6.98 16.65 7.40
C LEU A 108 -7.18 15.58 6.33
N ASP A 109 -7.58 14.36 6.72
CA ASP A 109 -7.69 13.18 5.84
C ASP A 109 -6.36 12.85 5.14
N THR A 110 -5.25 12.89 5.91
CA THR A 110 -3.90 12.58 5.43
C THR A 110 -3.43 11.22 5.94
N CYS A 111 -2.37 10.66 5.35
CA CYS A 111 -1.74 9.44 5.86
C CYS A 111 -0.69 9.79 6.94
N PRO A 112 -0.79 9.27 8.17
CA PRO A 112 0.25 9.48 9.17
C PRO A 112 1.49 8.64 8.84
N VAL A 113 2.66 9.26 8.84
CA VAL A 113 3.95 8.59 8.62
C VAL A 113 4.71 8.57 9.95
N ILE A 114 4.68 7.39 10.60
CA ILE A 114 5.33 7.12 11.88
C ILE A 114 6.39 6.06 11.64
N THR A 115 7.65 6.40 11.89
CA THR A 115 8.82 5.52 11.71
C THR A 115 9.48 5.14 13.03
N SER A 116 8.99 5.68 14.15
CA SER A 116 9.49 5.33 15.47
C SER A 116 9.21 3.85 15.77
N GLY A 117 10.20 3.14 16.34
CA GLY A 117 10.12 1.70 16.59
C GLY A 117 9.13 1.26 17.69
N ARG A 118 8.30 2.17 18.23
CA ARG A 118 7.31 1.82 19.26
C ARG A 118 6.02 1.37 18.61
N ALA A 119 5.77 0.06 18.64
CA ALA A 119 4.48 -0.51 18.31
C ALA A 119 3.40 0.04 19.26
N ARG A 120 2.40 0.73 18.71
CA ARG A 120 1.19 1.12 19.44
C ARG A 120 0.41 -0.17 19.77
N ASP A 121 0.23 -0.51 21.05
CA ASP A 121 -0.71 -1.58 21.43
C ASP A 121 -2.14 -1.07 21.22
N PRO A 122 -2.92 -1.63 20.27
CA PRO A 122 -4.28 -1.18 19.97
C PRO A 122 -5.28 -1.35 21.11
N ARG A 123 -4.90 -2.00 22.22
CA ARG A 123 -5.72 -2.13 23.44
C ARG A 123 -5.55 -1.00 24.45
N THR A 124 -4.65 -0.06 24.19
CA THR A 124 -4.43 1.08 25.09
C THR A 124 -5.37 2.23 24.71
N PRO A 125 -6.28 2.68 25.59
CA PRO A 125 -7.15 3.80 25.27
C PRO A 125 -6.34 5.07 25.01
N ALA A 126 -6.81 5.92 24.09
CA ALA A 126 -6.25 7.23 23.85
C ALA A 126 -6.18 8.01 25.18
N ARG A 127 -4.96 8.41 25.58
CA ARG A 127 -4.75 9.18 26.82
C ARG A 127 -5.40 10.56 26.67
N PRO A 128 -5.98 11.13 27.75
CA PRO A 128 -6.48 12.49 27.71
C PRO A 128 -5.35 13.49 27.43
N ALA A 129 -5.67 14.50 26.62
CA ALA A 129 -4.79 15.63 26.34
C ALA A 129 -4.36 16.31 27.66
N GLY A 130 -3.05 16.40 27.92
CA GLY A 130 -2.51 17.16 29.05
C GLY A 130 -1.67 16.38 30.07
N ALA A 131 -1.53 15.06 29.95
CA ALA A 131 -0.71 14.30 30.87
C ALA A 131 0.77 14.35 30.44
N GLY A 132 1.50 15.33 31.00
CA GLY A 132 2.89 15.65 30.65
C GLY A 132 3.86 14.48 30.76
N HIS A 133 4.84 14.47 29.86
CA HIS A 133 6.07 13.71 30.05
C HIS A 133 7.26 14.66 29.93
N ASP A 134 8.06 14.64 30.98
CA ASP A 134 9.46 15.01 30.96
C ASP A 134 10.20 13.80 30.36
N ALA A 135 10.33 13.77 29.03
CA ALA A 135 11.14 12.80 28.33
C ALA A 135 12.36 13.55 27.82
N SER A 136 13.35 13.73 28.70
CA SER A 136 14.71 14.07 28.30
C SER A 136 15.16 13.06 27.26
N VAL A 137 15.54 13.54 26.08
CA VAL A 137 16.21 12.73 25.07
C VAL A 137 17.50 12.23 25.72
N GLY A 138 17.53 10.96 26.11
CA GLY A 138 18.79 10.25 26.13
C GLY A 138 19.29 10.32 24.70
N ARG A 139 20.39 11.04 24.46
CA ARG A 139 21.22 10.78 23.29
C ARG A 139 21.28 9.27 23.18
N HIS A 140 20.75 8.70 22.10
CA HIS A 140 21.41 7.51 21.61
C HIS A 140 22.82 8.00 21.31
N ASP A 141 23.73 7.73 22.24
CA ASP A 141 25.16 7.89 22.08
C ASP A 141 25.55 7.05 20.87
N LEU A 142 25.45 7.62 19.68
CA LEU A 142 26.25 7.23 18.53
C LEU A 142 27.54 8.01 18.68
N PRO A 143 28.62 7.41 19.21
CA PRO A 143 29.88 8.11 19.37
C PRO A 143 30.48 8.35 17.98
N GLY A 144 30.82 9.60 17.67
CA GLY A 144 31.71 9.91 16.54
C GLY A 144 31.08 10.10 15.17
N TRP A 145 29.79 10.46 15.08
CA TRP A 145 29.23 10.91 13.79
C TRP A 145 29.40 12.42 13.63
N ASP A 146 30.51 12.82 13.02
CA ASP A 146 30.63 14.15 12.45
C ASP A 146 29.73 14.21 11.21
N PHE A 147 28.72 15.08 11.23
CA PHE A 147 28.02 15.43 10.01
C PHE A 147 29.01 16.23 9.15
N PRO A 148 29.40 15.76 7.96
CA PRO A 148 30.14 16.63 7.04
C PRO A 148 29.27 17.87 6.75
N GLU A 149 29.89 19.01 6.42
CA GLU A 149 29.16 20.12 5.79
C GLU A 149 28.61 19.60 4.46
N TRP A 150 27.29 19.59 4.30
CA TRP A 150 26.68 19.17 3.04
C TRP A 150 26.78 20.35 2.08
N ASP A 151 27.69 20.27 1.12
CA ASP A 151 27.48 20.98 -0.14
C ASP A 151 26.16 20.50 -0.76
N GLU A 152 25.45 21.40 -1.44
CA GLU A 152 24.08 21.28 -1.98
C GLU A 152 23.89 20.17 -3.04
N ASP A 153 24.62 19.06 -2.97
CA ASP A 153 24.35 17.86 -3.74
C ASP A 153 23.15 17.13 -3.12
N VAL A 154 21.97 17.52 -3.59
CA VAL A 154 20.71 16.81 -3.40
C VAL A 154 20.97 15.34 -3.74
N LEU A 155 21.02 14.50 -2.69
CA LEU A 155 20.95 13.07 -2.84
C LEU A 155 19.54 12.77 -3.37
N VAL A 156 19.39 12.77 -4.69
CA VAL A 156 18.21 12.28 -5.37
C VAL A 156 18.18 10.80 -5.07
N CYS A 157 17.56 10.44 -3.95
CA CYS A 157 17.19 9.08 -3.70
C CYS A 157 16.31 8.70 -4.89
N PRO A 158 16.75 7.78 -5.77
CA PRO A 158 15.85 7.31 -6.81
C PRO A 158 14.57 6.86 -6.10
N PRO A 159 13.38 7.18 -6.63
CA PRO A 159 12.15 6.69 -6.01
C PRO A 159 12.34 5.20 -5.76
N PRO A 160 12.01 4.68 -4.56
CA PRO A 160 12.11 3.25 -4.30
C PRO A 160 11.47 2.57 -5.49
N PRO A 161 12.10 1.54 -6.10
CA PRO A 161 11.58 0.93 -7.31
C PRO A 161 10.11 0.73 -7.08
N THR A 162 9.28 1.43 -7.86
CA THR A 162 7.85 1.41 -7.67
C THR A 162 7.52 -0.05 -7.81
N ARG A 163 7.30 -0.73 -6.69
CA ARG A 163 6.88 -2.11 -6.72
C ARG A 163 5.58 -1.99 -7.50
N PRO A 164 5.49 -2.46 -8.76
CA PRO A 164 4.19 -2.51 -9.41
C PRO A 164 3.34 -3.24 -8.38
N PRO A 165 2.18 -2.70 -7.94
CA PRO A 165 1.44 -3.29 -6.86
C PRO A 165 1.25 -4.76 -7.21
N GLY A 166 2.08 -5.62 -6.60
CA GLY A 166 1.99 -7.05 -6.80
C GLY A 166 0.57 -7.37 -6.37
N PRO A 167 -0.18 -8.19 -7.13
CA PRO A 167 -1.62 -8.32 -7.00
C PRO A 167 -1.99 -8.35 -5.51
N ARG A 168 -2.56 -7.23 -5.03
CA ARG A 168 -2.97 -7.12 -3.63
C ARG A 168 -3.97 -8.24 -3.43
N ALA A 169 -3.81 -9.03 -2.37
CA ALA A 169 -4.60 -10.24 -2.11
C ALA A 169 -6.11 -9.98 -1.87
N GLY A 170 -6.62 -8.79 -2.20
CA GLY A 170 -8.04 -8.53 -2.36
C GLY A 170 -8.41 -8.61 -3.83
N GLY A 171 -9.05 -9.71 -4.23
CA GLY A 171 -9.53 -9.93 -5.60
C GLY A 171 -10.76 -9.10 -5.95
N LEU A 172 -11.05 -7.96 -5.32
CA LEU A 172 -12.24 -7.19 -5.69
C LEU A 172 -11.98 -6.30 -6.90
N VAL A 173 -12.93 -6.32 -7.82
CA VAL A 173 -12.95 -5.53 -9.04
C VAL A 173 -14.21 -4.69 -9.02
N VAL A 174 -14.06 -3.38 -9.21
CA VAL A 174 -15.19 -2.46 -9.25
C VAL A 174 -15.45 -2.09 -10.70
N GLY A 175 -16.57 -2.57 -11.25
CA GLY A 175 -17.03 -2.17 -12.57
C GLY A 175 -17.82 -0.86 -12.51
N VAL A 176 -17.52 0.07 -13.42
CA VAL A 176 -18.09 1.41 -13.44
C VAL A 176 -18.73 1.66 -14.81
N GLY A 177 -20.02 1.97 -14.81
CA GLY A 177 -20.73 2.52 -15.96
C GLY A 177 -21.07 3.98 -15.71
N LEU A 178 -20.91 4.84 -16.71
CA LEU A 178 -21.13 6.28 -16.56
C LEU A 178 -21.79 6.90 -17.78
N ARG A 179 -22.59 7.93 -17.52
CA ARG A 179 -23.06 8.90 -18.52
C ARG A 179 -22.02 10.00 -18.70
N GLU A 180 -22.10 10.74 -19.82
CA GLU A 180 -21.16 11.83 -20.13
C GLU A 180 -21.13 12.94 -19.07
N ALA A 181 -22.27 13.21 -18.43
CA ALA A 181 -22.38 14.23 -17.40
C ALA A 181 -21.88 13.78 -16.00
N ALA A 182 -21.22 12.62 -15.88
CA ALA A 182 -20.88 12.06 -14.58
C ALA A 182 -19.80 12.87 -13.85
N ALA A 183 -20.10 13.31 -12.62
CA ALA A 183 -19.15 14.06 -11.81
C ALA A 183 -18.19 13.14 -11.03
N ALA A 184 -16.91 13.50 -10.94
CA ALA A 184 -15.91 12.73 -10.19
C ALA A 184 -16.27 12.48 -8.71
N PRO A 185 -16.82 13.47 -7.96
CA PRO A 185 -17.24 13.24 -6.58
C PRO A 185 -18.42 12.27 -6.47
N GLU A 186 -19.34 12.27 -7.45
CA GLU A 186 -20.48 11.35 -7.49
C GLU A 186 -20.01 9.90 -7.64
N VAL A 187 -19.15 9.63 -8.62
CA VAL A 187 -18.58 8.30 -8.87
C VAL A 187 -17.78 7.81 -7.66
N THR A 188 -16.90 8.66 -7.10
CA THR A 188 -16.08 8.30 -5.94
C THR A 188 -16.94 7.98 -4.71
N ARG A 189 -17.97 8.80 -4.46
CA ARG A 189 -18.92 8.58 -3.35
C ARG A 189 -19.73 7.30 -3.56
N LEU A 190 -20.16 7.02 -4.79
CA LEU A 190 -20.90 5.79 -5.12
C LEU A 190 -20.04 4.54 -4.87
N ILE A 191 -18.76 4.54 -5.27
CA ILE A 191 -17.83 3.43 -5.01
C ILE A 191 -17.64 3.22 -3.50
N ARG A 192 -17.28 4.29 -2.76
CA ARG A 192 -17.06 4.21 -1.31
C ARG A 192 -18.31 3.75 -0.56
N ARG A 193 -19.48 4.28 -0.92
CA ARG A 193 -20.76 3.88 -0.31
C ARG A 193 -21.07 2.41 -0.57
N THR A 194 -20.87 1.95 -1.81
CA THR A 194 -21.13 0.56 -2.23
C THR A 194 -20.26 -0.42 -1.46
N LEU A 195 -18.96 -0.14 -1.33
CA LEU A 195 -18.04 -0.99 -0.57
C LEU A 195 -18.39 -1.03 0.92
N ARG A 196 -18.64 0.14 1.51
CA ARG A 196 -18.99 0.26 2.93
C ARG A 196 -20.27 -0.50 3.28
N GLU A 197 -21.34 -0.31 2.51
CA GLU A 197 -22.63 -0.97 2.75
C GLU A 197 -22.57 -2.49 2.52
N ALA A 198 -21.62 -2.97 1.71
CA ALA A 198 -21.36 -4.39 1.49
C ALA A 198 -20.36 -4.99 2.50
N GLY A 199 -19.84 -4.20 3.45
CA GLY A 199 -18.81 -4.65 4.40
C GLY A 199 -17.47 -5.00 3.74
N LEU A 200 -17.22 -4.49 2.53
CA LEU A 200 -16.01 -4.78 1.75
C LEU A 200 -14.96 -3.69 2.01
N PRO A 201 -13.72 -4.04 2.42
CA PRO A 201 -12.68 -3.05 2.66
C PRO A 201 -12.20 -2.46 1.34
N ALA A 202 -12.08 -1.13 1.26
CA ALA A 202 -11.60 -0.45 0.06
C ALA A 202 -10.17 -0.87 -0.32
N SER A 203 -9.34 -1.24 0.67
CA SER A 203 -8.00 -1.79 0.46
C SER A 203 -7.98 -3.14 -0.26
N ALA A 204 -9.11 -3.86 -0.33
CA ALA A 204 -9.24 -5.10 -1.07
C ALA A 204 -9.66 -4.90 -2.54
N VAL A 205 -9.88 -3.66 -2.99
CA VAL A 205 -10.10 -3.38 -4.41
C VAL A 205 -8.75 -3.38 -5.12
N ALA A 206 -8.62 -4.23 -6.13
CA ALA A 206 -7.40 -4.34 -6.93
C ALA A 206 -7.42 -3.44 -8.18
N ARG A 207 -8.61 -3.11 -8.70
CA ARG A 207 -8.77 -2.42 -9.98
C ARG A 207 -10.18 -1.87 -10.18
N LEU A 208 -10.27 -0.83 -11.01
CA LEU A 208 -11.52 -0.38 -11.62
C LEU A 208 -11.63 -1.00 -13.02
N SER A 209 -12.85 -1.16 -13.53
CA SER A 209 -13.09 -1.68 -14.87
C SER A 209 -14.27 -0.96 -15.53
N THR A 210 -14.19 -0.67 -16.83
CA THR A 210 -15.23 0.07 -17.58
C THR A 210 -15.26 -0.33 -19.06
N LEU A 211 -16.25 0.16 -19.80
CA LEU A 211 -16.30 0.10 -21.26
C LEU A 211 -15.17 0.92 -21.90
N THR A 212 -14.61 0.43 -23.02
CA THR A 212 -13.65 1.15 -23.87
C THR A 212 -14.14 2.55 -24.23
N GLY A 213 -13.24 3.53 -24.14
CA GLY A 213 -13.51 4.95 -24.38
C GLY A 213 -14.02 5.69 -23.15
N LYS A 214 -14.34 4.98 -22.06
CA LYS A 214 -14.75 5.60 -20.78
C LYS A 214 -13.66 5.58 -19.71
N GLY A 215 -12.54 4.87 -19.89
CA GLY A 215 -11.42 4.90 -18.93
C GLY A 215 -10.73 6.26 -18.84
N GLY A 216 -10.69 7.01 -19.95
CA GLY A 216 -10.19 8.38 -20.01
C GLY A 216 -11.12 9.44 -19.38
N HIS A 217 -12.35 9.08 -19.02
CA HIS A 217 -13.33 10.04 -18.50
C HIS A 217 -12.83 10.67 -17.18
N PRO A 218 -12.94 12.01 -16.97
CA PRO A 218 -12.39 12.69 -15.79
C PRO A 218 -12.84 12.08 -14.46
N ALA A 219 -14.09 11.62 -14.39
CA ALA A 219 -14.62 10.97 -13.20
C ALA A 219 -13.94 9.62 -12.88
N VAL A 220 -13.64 8.81 -13.90
CA VAL A 220 -12.96 7.51 -13.74
C VAL A 220 -11.49 7.74 -13.39
N ARG A 221 -10.80 8.62 -14.13
CA ARG A 221 -9.41 8.98 -13.84
C ARG A 221 -9.22 9.53 -12.43
N ARG A 222 -10.13 10.40 -11.97
CA ARG A 222 -10.05 10.96 -10.61
C ARG A 222 -10.31 9.90 -9.55
N ALA A 223 -11.30 9.03 -9.74
CA ALA A 223 -11.57 7.92 -8.81
C ALA A 223 -10.38 6.94 -8.75
N ALA A 224 -9.80 6.58 -9.89
CA ALA A 224 -8.62 5.73 -9.99
C ALA A 224 -7.41 6.34 -9.28
N ALA A 225 -7.14 7.63 -9.51
CA ALA A 225 -6.04 8.35 -8.86
C ALA A 225 -6.22 8.44 -7.35
N LEU A 226 -7.43 8.76 -6.88
CA LEU A 226 -7.73 8.83 -5.44
C LEU A 226 -7.60 7.48 -4.73
N LEU A 227 -7.89 6.38 -5.42
CA LEU A 227 -7.80 5.03 -4.85
C LEU A 227 -6.45 4.35 -5.13
N GLY A 228 -5.59 4.94 -5.97
CA GLY A 228 -4.32 4.35 -6.40
C GLY A 228 -4.50 3.04 -7.16
N LEU A 229 -5.55 2.96 -8.00
CA LEU A 229 -5.94 1.74 -8.70
C LEU A 229 -5.76 1.87 -10.22
N PRO A 230 -5.34 0.80 -10.91
CA PRO A 230 -5.41 0.73 -12.37
C PRO A 230 -6.88 0.66 -12.83
N VAL A 231 -7.10 1.03 -14.10
CA VAL A 231 -8.39 0.95 -14.79
C VAL A 231 -8.24 0.03 -15.99
N ASP A 232 -9.04 -1.02 -16.04
CA ASP A 232 -9.18 -1.89 -17.20
C ASP A 232 -10.31 -1.36 -18.11
N GLU A 233 -10.12 -1.44 -19.42
CA GLU A 233 -11.13 -1.11 -20.42
C GLU A 233 -11.45 -2.37 -21.25
N HIS A 234 -12.75 -2.64 -21.45
CA HIS A 234 -13.25 -3.77 -22.23
C HIS A 234 -14.17 -3.31 -23.35
N THR A 235 -14.11 -3.96 -24.51
CA THR A 235 -14.94 -3.60 -25.65
C THR A 235 -16.40 -3.98 -25.44
N ALA A 236 -17.30 -3.43 -26.25
CA ALA A 236 -18.72 -3.79 -26.20
C ALA A 236 -18.93 -5.29 -26.43
N GLU A 237 -18.18 -5.87 -27.38
CA GLU A 237 -18.22 -7.29 -27.73
C GLU A 237 -17.79 -8.15 -26.53
N GLU A 238 -16.65 -7.83 -25.90
CA GLU A 238 -16.14 -8.54 -24.71
C GLU A 238 -17.16 -8.51 -23.58
N LEU A 239 -17.75 -7.35 -23.30
CA LEU A 239 -18.75 -7.18 -22.25
C LEU A 239 -20.06 -7.91 -22.58
N SER A 240 -20.46 -8.02 -23.85
CA SER A 240 -21.70 -8.70 -24.26
C SER A 240 -21.61 -10.22 -24.12
N ALA A 241 -20.40 -10.78 -24.19
CA ALA A 241 -20.15 -12.20 -23.97
C ALA A 241 -20.18 -12.61 -22.49
N VAL A 242 -20.16 -11.64 -21.57
CA VAL A 242 -20.18 -11.90 -20.12
C VAL A 242 -21.60 -12.16 -19.65
N ALA A 243 -21.83 -13.35 -19.10
CA ALA A 243 -23.09 -13.67 -18.43
C ALA A 243 -23.24 -12.85 -17.14
N VAL A 244 -24.27 -11.99 -17.09
CA VAL A 244 -24.54 -11.11 -15.94
C VAL A 244 -25.85 -11.51 -15.22
N PRO A 245 -25.90 -11.49 -13.87
CA PRO A 245 -27.09 -11.91 -13.12
C PRO A 245 -28.31 -10.98 -13.29
N ASN A 246 -28.10 -9.68 -13.54
CA ASN A 246 -29.17 -8.69 -13.61
C ASN A 246 -29.16 -7.91 -14.92
N PRO A 247 -29.76 -8.44 -16.00
CA PRO A 247 -29.92 -7.69 -17.24
C PRO A 247 -30.69 -6.38 -17.00
N SER A 248 -30.23 -5.24 -17.55
CA SER A 248 -31.02 -4.00 -17.61
C SER A 248 -31.54 -3.78 -19.02
N ALA A 249 -32.83 -3.50 -19.17
CA ALA A 249 -33.47 -3.15 -20.44
C ALA A 249 -33.10 -1.74 -20.99
N SER A 250 -32.12 -1.04 -20.42
CA SER A 250 -31.89 0.39 -20.66
C SER A 250 -30.54 0.74 -21.27
N VAL A 251 -29.98 -0.12 -22.14
CA VAL A 251 -28.98 0.22 -23.18
C VAL A 251 -29.17 -0.76 -24.35
N GLY A 252 -30.26 -0.58 -25.10
CA GLY A 252 -30.66 -1.50 -26.18
C GLY A 252 -30.17 -1.16 -27.58
N GLU A 253 -29.73 0.08 -27.85
CA GLU A 253 -29.54 0.50 -29.26
C GLU A 253 -28.14 0.97 -29.66
N ALA A 254 -27.22 1.22 -28.72
CA ALA A 254 -25.90 1.79 -29.07
C ALA A 254 -24.68 0.87 -28.81
N VAL A 255 -24.75 -0.08 -27.87
CA VAL A 255 -23.54 -0.79 -27.36
C VAL A 255 -23.77 -2.28 -27.02
N GLY A 256 -24.95 -2.85 -27.29
CA GLY A 256 -25.18 -4.30 -27.18
C GLY A 256 -24.93 -4.97 -25.81
N THR A 257 -24.79 -4.21 -24.71
CA THR A 257 -24.39 -4.72 -23.39
C THR A 257 -25.45 -4.42 -22.33
N MET A 258 -26.04 -5.48 -21.76
CA MET A 258 -27.20 -5.36 -20.86
C MET A 258 -26.87 -4.78 -19.47
N SER A 259 -25.60 -4.76 -19.06
CA SER A 259 -25.10 -3.99 -17.91
C SER A 259 -23.59 -3.79 -17.97
N VAL A 260 -23.13 -2.61 -18.43
CA VAL A 260 -21.69 -2.29 -18.53
C VAL A 260 -20.96 -2.48 -17.19
N ALA A 261 -21.56 -2.04 -16.08
CA ALA A 261 -20.89 -2.10 -14.77
C ALA A 261 -20.71 -3.54 -14.27
N GLU A 262 -21.73 -4.41 -14.39
CA GLU A 262 -21.61 -5.82 -13.95
C GLU A 262 -20.70 -6.61 -14.88
N ALA A 263 -20.86 -6.43 -16.20
CA ALA A 263 -20.04 -7.09 -17.20
C ALA A 263 -18.56 -6.70 -17.05
N ALA A 264 -18.26 -5.41 -16.88
CA ALA A 264 -16.88 -4.94 -16.71
C ALA A 264 -16.25 -5.45 -15.41
N ALA A 265 -17.03 -5.49 -14.32
CA ALA A 265 -16.56 -6.07 -13.06
C ALA A 265 -16.18 -7.54 -13.23
N LEU A 266 -17.01 -8.34 -13.90
CA LEU A 266 -16.79 -9.77 -14.13
C LEU A 266 -15.71 -10.05 -15.18
N ALA A 267 -15.61 -9.26 -16.24
CA ALA A 267 -14.57 -9.38 -17.27
C ALA A 267 -13.17 -9.20 -16.68
N SER A 268 -13.00 -8.24 -15.78
CA SER A 268 -11.76 -8.02 -15.04
C SER A 268 -11.58 -8.96 -13.83
N ALA A 269 -12.54 -9.85 -13.57
CA ALA A 269 -12.54 -10.82 -12.47
C ALA A 269 -12.72 -12.27 -12.99
N PRO A 270 -11.80 -12.78 -13.82
CA PRO A 270 -11.97 -14.08 -14.50
C PRO A 270 -12.19 -15.23 -13.51
N GLY A 271 -13.20 -16.05 -13.79
CA GLY A 271 -13.65 -17.15 -12.92
C GLY A 271 -14.24 -16.71 -11.58
N GLY A 272 -14.36 -15.40 -11.36
CA GLY A 272 -14.93 -14.78 -10.18
C GLY A 272 -16.44 -14.72 -10.18
N GLU A 273 -16.98 -14.11 -9.13
CA GLU A 273 -18.42 -13.96 -8.92
C GLU A 273 -18.79 -12.52 -8.60
N LEU A 274 -20.03 -12.15 -8.88
CA LEU A 274 -20.56 -10.84 -8.54
C LEU A 274 -20.93 -10.82 -7.05
N VAL A 275 -20.25 -9.99 -6.26
CA VAL A 275 -20.51 -9.86 -4.81
C VAL A 275 -21.50 -8.75 -4.53
N VAL A 276 -21.46 -7.67 -5.33
CA VAL A 276 -22.42 -6.57 -5.24
C VAL A 276 -23.03 -6.33 -6.62
N PRO A 277 -24.33 -6.60 -6.79
CA PRO A 277 -25.09 -6.22 -7.97
C PRO A 277 -25.02 -4.72 -8.26
N LYS A 278 -25.38 -4.31 -9.48
CA LYS A 278 -25.31 -2.91 -9.89
C LYS A 278 -26.07 -1.98 -8.93
N ARG A 279 -25.40 -0.93 -8.50
CA ARG A 279 -25.96 0.19 -7.73
C ARG A 279 -25.86 1.46 -8.54
N LYS A 280 -26.97 2.19 -8.62
CA LYS A 280 -27.10 3.37 -9.47
C LYS A 280 -27.01 4.65 -8.64
N SER A 281 -26.47 5.67 -9.27
CA SER A 281 -26.60 7.09 -8.93
C SER A 281 -27.32 7.80 -10.08
N ALA A 282 -27.34 9.13 -10.10
CA ALA A 282 -28.03 9.88 -11.16
C ALA A 282 -27.32 9.69 -12.52
N THR A 283 -25.99 9.63 -12.50
CA THR A 283 -25.18 9.58 -13.74
C THR A 283 -24.22 8.40 -13.82
N ALA A 284 -24.02 7.64 -12.74
CA ALA A 284 -23.10 6.49 -12.71
C ALA A 284 -23.73 5.23 -12.10
N THR A 285 -23.20 4.08 -12.48
CA THR A 285 -23.56 2.76 -11.97
C THR A 285 -22.29 2.02 -11.57
N VAL A 286 -22.30 1.36 -10.42
CA VAL A 286 -21.16 0.59 -9.90
C VAL A 286 -21.61 -0.82 -9.57
N ALA A 287 -20.79 -1.81 -9.92
CA ALA A 287 -20.94 -3.19 -9.47
C ALA A 287 -19.60 -3.70 -8.91
N VAL A 288 -19.61 -4.72 -8.06
CA VAL A 288 -18.39 -5.28 -7.47
C VAL A 288 -18.35 -6.77 -7.70
N ALA A 289 -17.31 -7.24 -8.37
CA ALA A 289 -17.00 -8.64 -8.53
C ALA A 289 -15.81 -9.02 -7.64
N ARG A 290 -15.74 -10.30 -7.28
CA ARG A 290 -14.59 -10.91 -6.62
C ARG A 290 -13.98 -11.88 -7.61
N ALA A 291 -12.78 -11.57 -8.10
CA ALA A 291 -11.95 -12.47 -8.87
C ALA A 291 -11.77 -13.78 -8.09
N ALA A 292 -11.83 -14.90 -8.82
CA ALA A 292 -11.48 -16.17 -8.22
C ALA A 292 -10.04 -16.10 -7.71
N VAL A 293 -9.84 -16.54 -6.48
CA VAL A 293 -8.50 -16.80 -5.98
C VAL A 293 -7.96 -17.98 -6.79
N ARG A 294 -7.13 -17.69 -7.79
CA ARG A 294 -6.32 -18.71 -8.46
C ARG A 294 -5.42 -19.34 -7.41
N GLY A 295 -5.20 -20.64 -7.50
CA GLY A 295 -4.13 -21.25 -6.73
C GLY A 295 -2.78 -20.68 -7.13
N ARG A 296 -1.75 -21.04 -6.41
CA ARG A 296 -0.41 -20.57 -6.71
C ARG A 296 0.55 -21.73 -6.64
N LEU A 297 1.36 -21.89 -7.67
CA LEU A 297 2.42 -22.89 -7.71
C LEU A 297 3.74 -22.16 -7.89
N ALA A 298 4.58 -22.15 -6.85
CA ALA A 298 5.95 -21.68 -6.93
C ALA A 298 6.87 -22.90 -7.08
N VAL A 299 7.60 -22.99 -8.19
CA VAL A 299 8.70 -23.94 -8.35
C VAL A 299 9.98 -23.25 -7.89
N ILE A 300 10.64 -23.81 -6.88
CA ILE A 300 11.75 -23.18 -6.17
C ILE A 300 12.95 -24.11 -6.16
N GLY A 301 14.05 -23.67 -6.78
CA GLY A 301 15.37 -24.22 -6.53
C GLY A 301 15.95 -23.63 -5.25
N LEU A 302 16.31 -24.48 -4.29
CA LEU A 302 16.88 -24.08 -3.01
C LEU A 302 18.41 -23.92 -3.06
N GLY A 303 19.03 -24.12 -4.23
CA GLY A 303 20.48 -24.13 -4.32
C GLY A 303 21.09 -25.38 -3.67
N PRO A 304 22.37 -25.32 -3.24
CA PRO A 304 23.04 -26.46 -2.62
C PRO A 304 22.52 -26.83 -1.21
N GLY A 305 21.61 -26.03 -0.64
CA GLY A 305 21.00 -26.29 0.66
C GLY A 305 21.52 -25.41 1.80
N GLU A 306 22.54 -24.60 1.53
CA GLU A 306 23.04 -23.57 2.45
C GLU A 306 22.12 -22.35 2.46
N ARG A 307 21.82 -21.83 3.65
CA ARG A 307 20.77 -20.82 3.84
C ARG A 307 21.09 -19.49 3.17
N ASP A 308 22.34 -19.06 3.21
CA ASP A 308 22.85 -17.86 2.57
C ASP A 308 22.91 -17.96 1.04
N LEU A 309 22.83 -19.18 0.50
CA LEU A 309 22.73 -19.46 -0.93
C LEU A 309 21.28 -19.58 -1.44
N ILE A 310 20.28 -19.47 -0.55
CA ILE A 310 18.87 -19.37 -0.93
C ILE A 310 18.56 -17.93 -1.36
N VAL A 311 18.13 -17.77 -2.61
CA VAL A 311 17.82 -16.43 -3.13
C VAL A 311 16.67 -15.77 -2.36
N PRO A 312 16.70 -14.44 -2.09
CA PRO A 312 15.67 -13.76 -1.28
C PRO A 312 14.23 -13.94 -1.80
N ARG A 313 14.08 -14.11 -3.13
CA ARG A 313 12.77 -14.38 -3.75
C ARG A 313 12.21 -15.75 -3.35
N ALA A 314 13.06 -16.76 -3.18
CA ALA A 314 12.66 -18.09 -2.71
C ALA A 314 12.12 -18.04 -1.28
N GLU A 315 12.82 -17.35 -0.37
CA GLU A 315 12.35 -17.15 1.00
C GLU A 315 10.97 -16.47 1.04
N ALA A 316 10.79 -15.41 0.24
CA ALA A 316 9.54 -14.67 0.18
C ALA A 316 8.37 -15.54 -0.29
N GLU A 317 8.61 -16.49 -1.19
CA GLU A 317 7.60 -17.42 -1.66
C GLU A 317 7.34 -18.57 -0.68
N LEU A 318 8.36 -19.11 -0.02
CA LEU A 318 8.21 -20.11 1.04
C LEU A 318 7.36 -19.59 2.21
N ARG A 319 7.60 -18.34 2.64
CA ARG A 319 6.77 -17.69 3.68
C ARG A 319 5.31 -17.48 3.26
N ARG A 320 5.01 -17.50 1.95
CA ARG A 320 3.64 -17.37 1.40
C ARG A 320 2.96 -18.70 1.13
N ALA A 321 3.70 -19.81 1.11
CA ALA A 321 3.17 -21.13 0.77
C ALA A 321 2.41 -21.75 1.96
N SER A 322 1.18 -22.21 1.74
CA SER A 322 0.39 -22.95 2.75
C SER A 322 0.74 -24.42 2.75
N VAL A 323 1.24 -24.91 1.62
CA VAL A 323 1.74 -26.27 1.44
C VAL A 323 3.08 -26.24 0.74
N VAL A 324 4.02 -27.02 1.23
CA VAL A 324 5.36 -27.19 0.65
C VAL A 324 5.52 -28.66 0.27
N VAL A 325 5.81 -28.90 -1.00
CA VAL A 325 5.94 -30.23 -1.60
C VAL A 325 7.38 -30.41 -2.05
N GLY A 326 8.00 -31.54 -1.72
CA GLY A 326 9.36 -31.84 -2.18
C GLY A 326 9.91 -33.14 -1.60
N ALA A 327 11.12 -33.48 -2.04
CA ALA A 327 11.88 -34.58 -1.45
C ALA A 327 12.25 -34.27 0.02
N PRO A 328 12.43 -35.28 0.89
CA PRO A 328 12.73 -35.07 2.31
C PRO A 328 13.91 -34.11 2.58
N GLY A 329 14.99 -34.20 1.79
CA GLY A 329 16.15 -33.30 1.93
C GLY A 329 15.83 -31.84 1.61
N ALA A 330 15.08 -31.58 0.53
CA ALA A 330 14.66 -30.22 0.17
C ALA A 330 13.67 -29.64 1.21
N LEU A 331 12.78 -30.47 1.75
CA LEU A 331 11.85 -30.07 2.81
C LEU A 331 12.57 -29.74 4.12
N ALA A 332 13.67 -30.43 4.43
CA ALA A 332 14.48 -30.15 5.61
C ALA A 332 15.15 -28.76 5.51
N VAL A 333 15.77 -28.44 4.37
CA VAL A 333 16.35 -27.11 4.10
C VAL A 333 15.28 -26.01 4.18
N ALA A 334 14.11 -26.24 3.58
CA ALA A 334 13.04 -25.25 3.58
C ALA A 334 12.41 -25.01 4.97
N ALA A 335 12.54 -25.95 5.92
CA ALA A 335 11.75 -25.99 7.16
C ALA A 335 11.86 -24.71 8.01
N GLU A 336 13.05 -24.12 8.12
CA GLU A 336 13.29 -22.91 8.92
C GLU A 336 12.69 -21.64 8.30
N LEU A 337 12.37 -21.68 7.00
CA LEU A 337 11.80 -20.55 6.27
C LEU A 337 10.26 -20.59 6.23
N LEU A 338 9.67 -21.68 6.72
CA LEU A 338 8.23 -21.89 6.64
C LEU A 338 7.50 -21.17 7.78
N ARG A 339 6.28 -20.77 7.48
CA ARG A 339 5.33 -20.31 8.50
C ARG A 339 4.84 -21.50 9.34
N PRO A 340 4.55 -21.31 10.64
CA PRO A 340 4.20 -22.42 11.55
C PRO A 340 3.02 -23.30 11.09
N ALA A 341 2.07 -22.73 10.34
CA ALA A 341 0.90 -23.44 9.83
C ALA A 341 1.11 -24.12 8.45
N ALA A 342 2.31 -24.02 7.86
CA ALA A 342 2.57 -24.63 6.55
C ALA A 342 2.63 -26.16 6.65
N ARG A 343 1.88 -26.83 5.77
CA ARG A 343 1.91 -28.29 5.64
C ARG A 343 3.10 -28.69 4.78
N ARG A 344 3.87 -29.68 5.23
CA ARG A 344 4.96 -30.29 4.47
C ARG A 344 4.47 -31.63 3.91
N LEU A 345 4.63 -31.84 2.61
CA LEU A 345 4.18 -33.06 1.94
C LEU A 345 5.32 -33.62 1.09
N THR A 346 5.48 -34.93 1.15
CA THR A 346 6.30 -35.68 0.22
C THR A 346 5.41 -36.64 -0.54
N ALA A 347 5.70 -36.86 -1.82
CA ALA A 347 4.94 -37.74 -2.69
C ALA A 347 5.90 -38.39 -3.69
N GLU A 348 5.55 -39.57 -4.20
CA GLU A 348 6.29 -40.24 -5.27
C GLU A 348 6.43 -39.32 -6.49
N ASP A 349 5.34 -38.67 -6.89
CA ASP A 349 5.33 -37.61 -7.90
C ASP A 349 4.98 -36.26 -7.23
N CYS A 350 6.02 -35.58 -6.76
CA CYS A 350 5.90 -34.25 -6.15
C CYS A 350 5.32 -33.20 -7.11
N LEU A 351 5.58 -33.31 -8.42
CA LEU A 351 5.06 -32.36 -9.40
C LEU A 351 3.54 -32.50 -9.54
N ARG A 352 3.05 -33.73 -9.74
CA ARG A 352 1.62 -34.01 -9.86
C ARG A 352 0.86 -33.58 -8.61
N ALA A 353 1.38 -33.92 -7.42
CA ALA A 353 0.76 -33.53 -6.15
C ALA A 353 0.69 -32.00 -6.00
N ALA A 354 1.76 -31.28 -6.34
CA ALA A 354 1.79 -29.83 -6.26
C ALA A 354 0.81 -29.16 -7.24
N VAL A 355 0.72 -29.68 -8.47
CA VAL A 355 -0.25 -29.20 -9.48
C VAL A 355 -1.69 -29.45 -9.04
N GLU A 356 -1.99 -30.61 -8.45
CA GLU A 356 -3.33 -30.93 -7.94
C GLU A 356 -3.76 -29.97 -6.81
N LEU A 357 -2.88 -29.74 -5.84
CA LEU A 357 -3.13 -28.82 -4.73
C LEU A 357 -3.28 -27.37 -5.20
N ALA A 358 -2.41 -26.91 -6.10
CA ALA A 358 -2.53 -25.58 -6.69
C ALA A 358 -3.85 -25.46 -7.49
N SER A 359 -4.26 -26.50 -8.20
CA SER A 359 -5.54 -26.52 -8.93
C SER A 359 -6.78 -26.49 -8.01
N ARG A 360 -6.61 -26.81 -6.72
CA ARG A 360 -7.59 -26.66 -5.64
C ARG A 360 -7.53 -25.30 -4.94
N ARG A 361 -6.83 -24.32 -5.54
CA ARG A 361 -6.69 -22.94 -5.06
C ARG A 361 -5.77 -22.80 -3.84
N GLU A 362 -4.91 -23.77 -3.55
CA GLU A 362 -3.92 -23.66 -2.50
C GLU A 362 -2.67 -22.88 -2.95
N ALA A 363 -1.95 -22.30 -1.99
CA ALA A 363 -0.65 -21.68 -2.23
C ALA A 363 0.45 -22.72 -1.99
N VAL A 364 0.99 -23.25 -3.07
CA VAL A 364 1.92 -24.39 -3.07
C VAL A 364 3.32 -23.93 -3.44
N ALA A 365 4.32 -24.36 -2.68
CA ALA A 365 5.73 -24.31 -3.07
C ALA A 365 6.23 -25.73 -3.38
N LEU A 366 6.61 -25.99 -4.62
CA LEU A 366 7.32 -27.19 -5.03
C LEU A 366 8.82 -26.89 -4.94
N VAL A 367 9.50 -27.55 -4.00
CA VAL A 367 10.92 -27.30 -3.69
C VAL A 367 11.80 -28.44 -4.17
N ALA A 368 12.97 -28.09 -4.69
CA ALA A 368 14.06 -29.01 -5.01
C ALA A 368 15.40 -28.41 -4.57
N LEU A 369 16.38 -29.27 -4.31
CA LEU A 369 17.78 -28.85 -4.26
C LEU A 369 18.27 -28.51 -5.68
N GLY A 370 19.28 -27.67 -5.77
CA GLY A 370 19.80 -27.15 -7.04
C GLY A 370 18.92 -26.06 -7.63
N ASP A 371 18.86 -26.02 -8.96
CA ASP A 371 18.21 -24.96 -9.73
C ASP A 371 16.67 -25.08 -9.79
N GLY A 372 16.11 -26.24 -9.43
CA GLY A 372 14.68 -26.51 -9.49
C GLY A 372 14.08 -26.56 -10.91
N LEU A 373 14.92 -26.59 -11.95
CA LEU A 373 14.49 -26.62 -13.36
C LEU A 373 13.97 -27.99 -13.79
N ALA A 374 14.25 -29.05 -13.03
CA ALA A 374 13.74 -30.40 -13.25
C ALA A 374 12.20 -30.48 -13.27
N TYR A 375 11.51 -29.52 -12.62
CA TYR A 375 10.06 -29.48 -12.60
C TYR A 375 9.48 -28.56 -13.67
N ALA A 376 8.68 -29.16 -14.55
CA ALA A 376 7.96 -28.45 -15.61
C ALA A 376 6.43 -28.57 -15.45
N PRO A 377 5.81 -27.85 -14.50
CA PRO A 377 4.35 -27.82 -14.41
C PRO A 377 3.71 -27.23 -15.67
N PRO A 378 2.55 -27.76 -16.11
CA PRO A 378 1.84 -27.27 -17.28
C PRO A 378 1.29 -25.85 -17.04
N ALA A 379 1.09 -25.09 -18.11
CA ALA A 379 0.34 -23.84 -18.00
C ALA A 379 -1.13 -24.15 -17.62
N SER A 380 -1.72 -23.36 -16.74
CA SER A 380 -3.11 -23.50 -16.32
C SER A 380 -3.70 -22.14 -15.94
N ASP A 381 -5.00 -21.99 -16.17
CA ASP A 381 -5.81 -20.88 -15.69
C ASP A 381 -6.27 -21.05 -14.23
N ARG A 382 -6.10 -22.25 -13.65
CA ARG A 382 -6.51 -22.58 -12.28
C ARG A 382 -5.52 -22.10 -11.22
N TYR A 383 -4.26 -21.92 -11.61
CA TYR A 383 -3.20 -21.44 -10.72
C TYR A 383 -2.22 -20.52 -11.43
N ALA A 384 -1.65 -19.58 -10.69
CA ALA A 384 -0.52 -18.78 -11.15
C ALA A 384 0.78 -19.55 -10.93
N LEU A 385 1.56 -19.75 -11.99
CA LEU A 385 2.88 -20.36 -11.93
C LEU A 385 3.95 -19.29 -11.69
N VAL A 386 4.83 -19.55 -10.72
CA VAL A 386 6.02 -18.74 -10.44
C VAL A 386 7.23 -19.68 -10.47
N ARG A 387 8.29 -19.27 -11.16
CA ARG A 387 9.55 -20.02 -11.20
C ARG A 387 10.64 -19.19 -10.55
N ILE A 388 11.38 -19.82 -9.64
CA ILE A 388 12.50 -19.23 -8.92
C ILE A 388 13.67 -20.18 -9.07
N PRO A 389 14.59 -19.91 -10.01
CA PRO A 389 15.77 -20.74 -10.14
C PRO A 389 16.67 -20.57 -8.91
N GLY A 390 17.22 -21.68 -8.45
CA GLY A 390 18.28 -21.73 -7.44
C GLY A 390 19.66 -21.79 -8.07
N LEU A 391 20.71 -21.81 -7.24
CA LEU A 391 22.05 -22.14 -7.71
C LEU A 391 22.11 -23.61 -8.13
N PRO A 392 22.77 -23.95 -9.26
CA PRO A 392 22.95 -25.36 -9.63
C PRO A 392 23.76 -26.07 -8.55
N LEU A 393 23.49 -27.37 -8.36
CA LEU A 393 24.38 -28.19 -7.53
C LEU A 393 25.73 -28.28 -8.21
N PRO A 394 26.85 -28.19 -7.48
CA PRO A 394 28.16 -28.49 -8.06
C PRO A 394 28.09 -29.88 -8.67
N HIS A 395 28.57 -30.02 -9.91
CA HIS A 395 28.70 -31.32 -10.55
C HIS A 395 29.55 -32.21 -9.64
N ALA A 396 29.07 -33.41 -9.35
CA ALA A 396 29.94 -34.43 -8.79
C ALA A 396 30.96 -34.76 -9.88
N ASP A 397 32.16 -34.16 -9.82
CA ASP A 397 33.28 -34.55 -10.65
C ASP A 397 33.56 -36.04 -10.36
N GLY A 398 33.18 -36.91 -11.29
CA GLY A 398 33.31 -38.35 -11.11
C GLY A 398 32.65 -39.16 -12.20
N GLU A 399 33.22 -39.11 -13.41
CA GLU A 399 33.44 -40.27 -14.31
C GLU A 399 34.14 -39.77 -15.57
N HIS A 400 35.44 -39.50 -15.46
CA HIS A 400 36.35 -39.78 -16.56
C HIS A 400 36.79 -41.22 -16.37
N SER A 401 36.22 -42.13 -17.15
CA SER A 401 36.74 -43.49 -17.30
C SER A 401 36.90 -43.83 -18.78
#